data_AF-A0AAV5VWH1-F1
#
_entry.id   AF-A0AAV5VWH1-F1
#
_cell.length_a   1.000
_cell.length_b   1.000
_cell.length_c   1.000
_cell.angle_alpha   90.00
_cell.angle_beta   90.00
_cell.angle_gamma   90.00
#
_symmetry.space_group_name_H-M   'P 1'
#
loop_
_entity.id
_entity.type
_entity.pdbx_description
1 polymer ?
#
loop_
_entity_poly.entity_id
_entity_poly.type
_entity_poly.pdbx_seq_one_letter_code
_entity_poly.pdbx_strand_id
1 'polypeptide(L)'
;MSIGIFFDNERDTVVDIREKLAEAFRLLSDNDLQSMVAVHLLCDSIRTPSDADERAAAYPINVVRNVARLHTTSRFLLIGDMDHLFSHGFEQKMRDLARRTLEMGKKRVLVYRFFEIEEEESAKRHHKITKADLRTLIEKEKAVVFHSKINMTNGHDIPRLEEWLVTEEKERPGISEGHLKYDRREWEPQIVFTRDAPFHDETFPYRIRNNLEM
;
A
#
# COMPACT_ATOMS: atom_id res chain seq x y z
N MET A 1 -7.09 -2.06 -14.88
CA MET A 1 -6.58 -2.39 -13.53
C MET A 1 -5.30 -1.61 -13.37
N SER A 2 -5.13 -0.99 -12.22
CA SER A 2 -4.53 0.33 -12.07
C SER A 2 -3.28 0.27 -11.18
N ILE A 3 -2.33 1.16 -11.47
CA ILE A 3 -0.91 1.16 -11.09
C ILE A 3 -0.72 2.07 -9.88
N GLY A 4 0.04 1.62 -8.88
CA GLY A 4 0.61 2.52 -7.87
C GLY A 4 1.96 3.08 -8.36
N ILE A 5 2.30 4.33 -8.09
CA ILE A 5 3.60 4.94 -8.45
C ILE A 5 4.34 5.32 -7.17
N PHE A 6 5.63 4.99 -7.08
CA PHE A 6 6.53 5.37 -6.00
C PHE A 6 7.51 6.46 -6.46
N PHE A 7 7.88 7.37 -5.55
CA PHE A 7 9.02 8.28 -5.70
C PHE A 7 10.13 7.90 -4.72
N ASP A 8 11.34 7.78 -5.25
CA ASP A 8 12.53 7.74 -4.41
C ASP A 8 12.82 9.15 -3.92
N ASN A 9 12.62 9.37 -2.63
CA ASN A 9 13.11 10.57 -1.97
C ASN A 9 14.20 10.14 -0.99
N GLU A 10 15.42 9.99 -1.51
CA GLU A 10 16.63 10.13 -0.71
C GLU A 10 16.70 11.56 -0.14
N ARG A 11 15.97 11.80 0.96
CA ARG A 11 16.35 12.70 2.07
C ARG A 11 15.29 12.73 3.18
N ASP A 12 15.80 12.61 4.41
CA ASP A 12 15.22 13.02 5.69
C ASP A 12 14.15 12.12 6.33
N THR A 13 14.59 11.07 7.03
CA THR A 13 13.71 10.21 7.85
C THR A 13 14.16 10.20 9.31
N VAL A 14 13.37 10.84 10.19
CA VAL A 14 13.05 10.46 11.59
C VAL A 14 12.38 11.65 12.29
N VAL A 15 12.86 12.88 12.10
CA VAL A 15 12.28 14.09 12.73
C VAL A 15 10.93 14.45 12.07
N ASP A 16 10.88 14.40 10.74
CA ASP A 16 9.70 14.76 9.95
C ASP A 16 8.53 13.76 10.12
N ILE A 17 8.82 12.48 10.33
CA ILE A 17 7.79 11.44 10.49
C ILE A 17 7.04 11.59 11.82
N ARG A 18 7.72 11.98 12.91
CA ARG A 18 7.07 12.20 14.20
C ARG A 18 6.11 13.39 14.16
N GLU A 19 6.51 14.48 13.49
CA GLU A 19 5.66 15.66 13.32
C GLU A 19 4.46 15.36 12.42
N LYS A 20 4.68 14.69 11.27
CA LYS A 20 3.62 14.27 10.34
C LYS A 20 2.65 13.27 10.97
N LEU A 21 3.13 12.32 11.77
CA LEU A 21 2.28 11.41 12.53
C LEU A 21 1.51 12.17 13.61
N ALA A 22 2.16 13.04 14.39
CA ALA A 22 1.49 13.83 15.42
C ALA A 22 0.40 14.76 14.83
N GLU A 23 0.62 15.29 13.62
CA GLU A 23 -0.36 16.09 12.89
C GLU A 23 -1.51 15.24 12.33
N ALA A 24 -1.22 14.10 11.71
CA ALA A 24 -2.23 13.14 11.28
C ALA A 24 -3.05 12.59 12.45
N PHE A 25 -2.43 12.35 13.61
CA PHE A 25 -3.10 11.93 14.83
C PHE A 25 -3.88 13.05 15.49
N ARG A 26 -3.42 14.31 15.43
CA ARG A 26 -4.24 15.48 15.81
C ARG A 26 -5.52 15.55 14.99
N LEU A 27 -5.42 15.35 13.68
CA LEU A 27 -6.58 15.34 12.77
C LEU A 27 -7.54 14.16 13.04
N LEU A 28 -7.02 13.01 13.50
CA LEU A 28 -7.84 11.86 13.93
C LEU A 28 -8.41 12.02 15.35
N SER A 29 -7.77 12.84 16.20
CA SER A 29 -8.08 12.99 17.62
C SER A 29 -9.29 13.86 17.94
N ASP A 30 -9.79 14.64 16.97
CA ASP A 30 -10.94 15.51 17.18
C ASP A 30 -12.27 14.75 17.40
N ASN A 31 -12.28 13.41 17.28
CA ASN A 31 -13.50 12.61 17.34
C ASN A 31 -13.60 11.55 18.46
N ASP A 32 -12.55 11.25 19.25
CA ASP A 32 -12.69 10.33 20.39
C ASP A 32 -11.55 10.42 21.43
N LEU A 33 -11.92 10.69 22.69
CA LEU A 33 -11.01 10.84 23.84
C LEU A 33 -10.21 9.56 24.15
N GLN A 34 -10.77 8.37 23.85
CA GLN A 34 -10.07 7.09 24.09
C GLN A 34 -8.90 6.88 23.13
N SER A 35 -9.02 7.39 21.89
CA SER A 35 -7.98 7.27 20.87
C SER A 35 -6.76 8.15 21.20
N MET A 36 -6.99 9.34 21.80
CA MET A 36 -5.90 10.22 22.25
C MET A 36 -5.00 9.59 23.31
N VAL A 37 -5.60 8.92 24.31
CA VAL A 37 -4.85 8.31 25.41
C VAL A 37 -4.00 7.14 24.92
N ALA A 38 -4.53 6.31 24.03
CA ALA A 38 -3.80 5.17 23.46
C ALA A 38 -2.59 5.63 22.63
N VAL A 39 -2.74 6.65 21.79
CA VAL A 39 -1.65 7.18 20.94
C VAL A 39 -0.58 7.87 21.77
N HIS A 40 -0.97 8.66 22.78
CA HIS A 40 -0.01 9.32 23.67
C HIS A 40 0.80 8.30 24.47
N LEU A 41 0.15 7.26 25.01
CA LEU A 41 0.83 6.17 25.71
C LEU A 41 1.77 5.36 24.79
N LEU A 42 1.41 5.18 23.51
CA LEU A 42 2.29 4.56 22.52
C LEU A 42 3.54 5.41 22.27
N CYS A 43 3.38 6.72 22.07
CA CYS A 43 4.52 7.62 21.86
C CYS A 43 5.44 7.74 23.09
N ASP A 44 4.88 7.71 24.30
CA ASP A 44 5.64 7.87 25.55
C ASP A 44 6.32 6.56 26.02
N SER A 45 5.80 5.40 25.61
CA SER A 45 6.31 4.08 26.02
C SER A 45 7.46 3.55 25.16
N ILE A 46 7.68 4.13 23.96
CA ILE A 46 8.75 3.69 23.07
C ILE A 46 10.08 4.26 23.57
N ARG A 47 10.81 3.47 24.37
CA ARG A 47 12.26 3.63 24.48
C ARG A 47 12.82 3.54 23.07
N THR A 48 13.35 4.63 22.52
CA THR A 48 13.98 4.62 21.21
C THR A 48 15.29 3.83 21.28
N PRO A 49 15.39 2.64 20.66
CA PRO A 49 16.64 1.91 20.65
C PRO A 49 17.72 2.71 19.91
N SER A 50 18.98 2.51 20.28
CA SER A 50 20.12 3.09 19.55
C SER A 50 20.33 2.43 18.20
N ASP A 51 19.95 1.15 18.07
CA ASP A 51 20.02 0.41 16.83
C ASP A 51 18.87 0.73 15.86
N ALA A 52 19.16 0.77 14.57
CA ALA A 52 18.19 1.16 13.55
C ALA A 52 17.15 0.08 13.27
N ASP A 53 17.53 -1.20 13.32
CA ASP A 53 16.62 -2.31 13.09
C ASP A 53 15.72 -2.53 14.31
N GLU A 54 16.26 -2.38 15.52
CA GLU A 54 15.46 -2.39 16.75
C GLU A 54 14.45 -1.22 16.77
N ARG A 55 14.83 -0.02 16.31
CA ARG A 55 13.90 1.11 16.15
C ARG A 55 12.79 0.79 15.15
N ALA A 56 13.14 0.18 14.02
CA ALA A 56 12.16 -0.21 13.02
C ALA A 56 11.20 -1.25 13.61
N ALA A 57 11.72 -2.31 14.26
CA ALA A 57 10.91 -3.34 14.89
C ALA A 57 9.95 -2.80 15.97
N ALA A 58 10.37 -1.77 16.70
CA ALA A 58 9.54 -1.12 17.73
C ALA A 58 8.49 -0.14 17.16
N TYR A 59 8.51 0.14 15.85
CA TYR A 59 7.55 1.07 15.24
C TYR A 59 6.15 0.45 15.18
N PRO A 60 5.12 1.03 15.84
CA PRO A 60 3.83 0.38 16.07
C PRO A 60 2.89 0.50 14.86
N ILE A 61 3.37 0.23 13.65
CA ILE A 61 2.63 0.45 12.39
C ILE A 61 1.28 -0.29 12.37
N ASN A 62 1.21 -1.50 12.89
CA ASN A 62 -0.03 -2.28 12.90
C ASN A 62 -1.07 -1.74 13.87
N VAL A 63 -0.63 -1.18 15.01
CA VAL A 63 -1.52 -0.47 15.93
C VAL A 63 -2.12 0.76 15.23
N VAL A 64 -1.28 1.56 14.56
CA VAL A 64 -1.73 2.74 13.81
C VAL A 64 -2.74 2.37 12.72
N ARG A 65 -2.49 1.28 11.97
CA ARG A 65 -3.42 0.76 10.96
C ARG A 65 -4.73 0.30 11.57
N ASN A 66 -4.70 -0.42 12.68
CA ASN A 66 -5.91 -0.90 13.34
C ASN A 66 -6.77 0.25 13.86
N VAL A 67 -6.14 1.28 14.46
CA VAL A 67 -6.83 2.53 14.84
C VAL A 67 -7.47 3.20 13.63
N ALA A 68 -6.73 3.38 12.53
CA ALA A 68 -7.29 3.95 11.30
C ALA A 68 -8.47 3.13 10.74
N ARG A 69 -8.38 1.80 10.83
CA ARG A 69 -9.44 0.88 10.38
C ARG A 69 -10.70 0.96 11.26
N LEU A 70 -10.56 1.12 12.57
CA LEU A 70 -11.70 1.29 13.48
C LEU A 70 -12.55 2.51 13.12
N HIS A 71 -11.89 3.58 12.66
CA HIS A 71 -12.53 4.84 12.29
C HIS A 71 -12.94 4.91 10.80
N THR A 72 -12.75 3.85 10.03
CA THR A 72 -13.10 3.83 8.61
C THR A 72 -14.52 3.28 8.35
N THR A 73 -15.34 4.04 7.65
CA THR A 73 -16.72 3.64 7.28
C THR A 73 -16.82 2.94 5.92
N SER A 74 -15.78 3.01 5.10
CA SER A 74 -15.72 2.40 3.77
C SER A 74 -15.81 0.87 3.82
N ARG A 75 -16.57 0.29 2.87
CA ARG A 75 -16.73 -1.17 2.74
C ARG A 75 -15.44 -1.87 2.27
N PHE A 76 -14.70 -1.22 1.37
CA PHE A 76 -13.45 -1.73 0.82
C PHE A 76 -12.30 -0.86 1.31
N LEU A 77 -11.22 -1.50 1.71
CA LEU A 77 -10.04 -0.88 2.29
C LEU A 77 -8.83 -1.22 1.43
N LEU A 78 -7.91 -0.27 1.37
CA LEU A 78 -6.58 -0.39 0.81
C LEU A 78 -5.66 0.36 1.78
N ILE A 79 -4.53 -0.24 2.12
CA ILE A 79 -3.49 0.41 2.93
C ILE A 79 -2.30 0.63 2.01
N GLY A 80 -1.80 1.86 1.99
CA GLY A 80 -0.64 2.25 1.19
C GLY A 80 0.22 3.24 1.96
N ASP A 81 1.45 3.39 1.51
CA ASP A 81 2.38 4.37 2.04
C ASP A 81 2.01 5.77 1.53
N MET A 82 2.42 6.81 2.24
CA MET A 82 2.05 8.20 1.91
C MET A 82 2.55 8.64 0.54
N ASP A 83 3.65 8.06 0.07
CA ASP A 83 4.28 8.38 -1.21
C ASP A 83 3.71 7.55 -2.37
N HIS A 84 2.72 6.70 -2.12
CA HIS A 84 2.01 5.97 -3.15
C HIS A 84 1.01 6.87 -3.87
N LEU A 85 1.23 7.07 -5.17
CA LEU A 85 0.22 7.65 -6.04
C LEU A 85 -0.59 6.56 -6.74
N PHE A 86 -1.85 6.84 -7.01
CA PHE A 86 -2.69 5.96 -7.81
C PHE A 86 -2.81 6.44 -9.25
N SER A 87 -2.75 5.51 -10.19
CA SER A 87 -2.95 5.79 -11.62
C SER A 87 -4.31 6.41 -11.91
N HIS A 88 -4.41 7.04 -13.07
CA HIS A 88 -5.62 7.72 -13.48
C HIS A 88 -6.84 6.77 -13.48
N GLY A 89 -7.87 7.14 -12.72
CA GLY A 89 -9.11 6.36 -12.58
C GLY A 89 -9.00 5.09 -11.72
N PHE A 90 -7.93 4.93 -10.93
CA PHE A 90 -7.72 3.74 -10.08
C PHE A 90 -8.92 3.45 -9.18
N GLU A 91 -9.36 4.45 -8.39
CA GLU A 91 -10.40 4.28 -7.38
C GLU A 91 -11.70 3.77 -8.02
N GLN A 92 -12.14 4.41 -9.09
CA GLN A 92 -13.38 4.05 -9.79
C GLN A 92 -13.31 2.62 -10.33
N LYS A 93 -12.21 2.27 -11.01
CA LYS A 93 -11.96 0.95 -11.59
C LYS A 93 -11.91 -0.13 -10.50
N MET A 94 -11.17 0.13 -9.41
CA MET A 94 -10.98 -0.82 -8.32
C MET A 94 -12.28 -1.01 -7.51
N ARG A 95 -13.02 0.05 -7.24
CA ARG A 95 -14.31 0.01 -6.55
C ARG A 95 -15.35 -0.81 -7.34
N ASP A 96 -15.44 -0.61 -8.65
CA ASP A 96 -16.33 -1.42 -9.50
C ASP A 96 -15.95 -2.90 -9.46
N LEU A 97 -14.65 -3.22 -9.56
CA LEU A 97 -14.17 -4.60 -9.47
C LEU A 97 -14.49 -5.21 -8.10
N ALA A 98 -14.14 -4.53 -7.01
CA ALA A 98 -14.35 -4.98 -5.63
C ALA A 98 -15.82 -5.25 -5.33
N ARG A 99 -16.75 -4.42 -5.84
CA ARG A 99 -18.20 -4.66 -5.68
C ARG A 99 -18.67 -5.97 -6.29
N ARG A 100 -18.01 -6.43 -7.36
CA ARG A 100 -18.38 -7.64 -8.10
C ARG A 100 -17.67 -8.89 -7.60
N THR A 101 -16.56 -8.76 -6.88
CA THR A 101 -15.66 -9.88 -6.56
C THR A 101 -15.45 -10.09 -5.06
N LEU A 102 -15.55 -9.03 -4.25
CA LEU A 102 -15.32 -9.06 -2.81
C LEU A 102 -16.64 -9.06 -2.03
N GLU A 103 -16.76 -10.07 -1.16
CA GLU A 103 -17.91 -10.32 -0.31
C GLU A 103 -17.46 -10.38 1.15
N MET A 104 -18.21 -9.70 2.02
CA MET A 104 -18.00 -9.79 3.47
C MET A 104 -18.15 -11.26 3.91
N GLY A 105 -17.35 -11.70 4.87
CA GLY A 105 -17.31 -13.06 5.40
C GLY A 105 -16.58 -14.06 4.52
N LYS A 106 -16.02 -13.63 3.37
CA LYS A 106 -15.21 -14.47 2.50
C LYS A 106 -13.73 -14.11 2.63
N LYS A 107 -12.88 -15.13 2.71
CA LYS A 107 -11.42 -14.98 2.67
C LYS A 107 -10.93 -14.72 1.25
N ARG A 108 -11.19 -13.53 0.72
CA ARG A 108 -10.74 -13.09 -0.61
C ARG A 108 -10.26 -11.64 -0.55
N VAL A 109 -9.22 -11.36 -1.30
CA VAL A 109 -8.68 -10.02 -1.50
C VAL A 109 -8.42 -9.81 -3.00
N LEU A 110 -8.38 -8.56 -3.43
CA LEU A 110 -7.84 -8.20 -4.74
C LEU A 110 -6.40 -7.77 -4.54
N VAL A 111 -5.50 -8.26 -5.39
CA VAL A 111 -4.12 -7.78 -5.44
C VAL A 111 -3.95 -6.83 -6.62
N TYR A 112 -3.05 -5.86 -6.48
CA TYR A 112 -2.66 -4.99 -7.57
C TYR A 112 -1.15 -4.77 -7.61
N ARG A 113 -0.65 -4.46 -8.81
CA ARG A 113 0.77 -4.17 -9.05
C ARG A 113 1.01 -2.68 -8.97
N PHE A 114 2.18 -2.31 -8.49
CA PHE A 114 2.67 -0.94 -8.47
C PHE A 114 4.11 -0.88 -9.00
N PHE A 115 4.51 0.31 -9.40
CA PHE A 115 5.65 0.57 -10.27
C PHE A 115 6.43 1.77 -9.72
N GLU A 116 7.74 1.75 -9.92
CA GLU A 116 8.61 2.92 -9.74
C GLU A 116 8.67 3.64 -11.07
N ILE A 117 8.44 4.95 -11.08
CA ILE A 117 8.47 5.77 -12.29
C ILE A 117 9.38 6.97 -12.02
N GLU A 118 10.21 7.33 -13.00
CA GLU A 118 11.01 8.56 -12.94
C GLU A 118 10.13 9.76 -12.55
N GLU A 119 10.59 10.54 -11.57
CA GLU A 119 9.83 11.66 -11.02
C GLU A 119 9.47 12.67 -12.12
N GLU A 120 10.42 12.98 -13.01
CA GLU A 120 10.22 13.92 -14.12
C GLU A 120 9.09 13.46 -15.05
N GLU A 121 8.98 12.16 -15.34
CA GLU A 121 7.92 11.61 -16.20
C GLU A 121 6.55 11.62 -15.52
N SER A 122 6.52 11.36 -14.22
CA SER A 122 5.32 11.45 -13.38
C SER A 122 4.81 12.90 -13.30
N ALA A 123 5.71 13.84 -13.02
CA ALA A 123 5.43 15.27 -12.92
C ALA A 123 4.94 15.87 -14.26
N LYS A 124 5.60 15.54 -15.38
CA LYS A 124 5.16 15.94 -16.74
C LYS A 124 3.73 15.53 -17.07
N ARG A 125 3.24 14.46 -16.44
CA ARG A 125 1.88 13.93 -16.62
C ARG A 125 0.93 14.30 -15.49
N HIS A 126 1.31 15.27 -14.65
CA HIS A 126 0.54 15.69 -13.49
C HIS A 126 0.12 14.52 -12.59
N HIS A 127 1.01 13.52 -12.46
CA HIS A 127 0.80 12.32 -11.65
C HIS A 127 -0.39 11.45 -12.10
N LYS A 128 -0.87 11.64 -13.33
CA LYS A 128 -2.00 10.90 -13.92
C LYS A 128 -1.50 9.93 -14.97
N ILE A 129 -0.73 8.92 -14.54
CA ILE A 129 -0.21 7.89 -15.45
C ILE A 129 -1.34 6.94 -15.88
N THR A 130 -1.46 6.72 -17.19
CA THR A 130 -2.31 5.69 -17.77
C THR A 130 -1.54 4.39 -18.00
N LYS A 131 -2.23 3.30 -18.33
CA LYS A 131 -1.56 2.05 -18.70
C LYS A 131 -0.74 2.19 -19.99
N ALA A 132 -1.23 2.98 -20.95
CA ALA A 132 -0.51 3.27 -22.18
C ALA A 132 0.78 4.03 -21.90
N ASP A 133 0.73 5.06 -21.03
CA ASP A 133 1.93 5.76 -20.55
C ASP A 133 2.91 4.80 -19.89
N LEU A 134 2.43 3.97 -18.95
CA LEU A 134 3.29 3.02 -18.25
C LEU A 134 4.00 2.10 -19.24
N ARG A 135 3.28 1.55 -20.21
CA ARG A 135 3.88 0.67 -21.23
C ARG A 135 5.02 1.39 -21.95
N THR A 136 4.79 2.61 -22.43
CA THR A 136 5.83 3.42 -23.08
C THR A 136 7.00 3.74 -22.14
N LEU A 137 6.74 3.96 -20.85
CA LEU A 137 7.78 4.26 -19.86
C LEU A 137 8.64 3.02 -19.55
N ILE A 138 8.03 1.83 -19.46
CA ILE A 138 8.75 0.56 -19.30
C ILE A 138 9.63 0.30 -20.54
N GLU A 139 9.09 0.47 -21.74
CA GLU A 139 9.82 0.32 -23.01
C GLU A 139 11.03 1.27 -23.11
N LYS A 140 10.97 2.42 -22.42
CA LYS A 140 12.05 3.42 -22.36
C LYS A 140 12.93 3.29 -21.10
N GLU A 141 12.74 2.24 -20.30
CA GLU A 141 13.44 2.00 -19.03
C GLU A 141 13.23 3.09 -17.96
N LYS A 142 12.19 3.91 -18.11
CA LYS A 142 11.80 5.01 -17.21
C LYS A 142 10.77 4.60 -16.16
N ALA A 143 10.31 3.35 -16.22
CA ALA A 143 9.45 2.75 -15.22
C ALA A 143 9.82 1.28 -15.04
N VAL A 144 9.70 0.78 -13.82
CA VAL A 144 9.91 -0.63 -13.49
C VAL A 144 8.87 -1.11 -12.48
N VAL A 145 8.68 -2.42 -12.38
CA VAL A 145 7.91 -2.97 -11.26
C VAL A 145 8.65 -2.65 -9.96
N PHE A 146 7.91 -2.22 -8.94
CA PHE A 146 8.50 -1.85 -7.67
C PHE A 146 9.40 -2.96 -7.12
N HIS A 147 10.59 -2.58 -6.63
CA HIS A 147 11.63 -3.49 -6.15
C HIS A 147 12.13 -4.53 -7.16
N SER A 148 11.93 -4.36 -8.47
CA SER A 148 12.48 -5.31 -9.47
C SER A 148 13.99 -5.17 -9.67
N LYS A 149 14.57 -4.01 -9.33
CA LYS A 149 16.01 -3.70 -9.48
C LYS A 149 16.84 -4.04 -8.23
N ILE A 150 16.19 -4.16 -7.08
CA ILE A 150 16.79 -4.56 -5.81
C ILE A 150 16.58 -6.07 -5.68
N ASN A 151 17.49 -6.83 -5.05
CA ASN A 151 17.43 -8.30 -4.90
C ASN A 151 16.24 -8.83 -4.04
N MET A 152 15.09 -8.15 -4.07
CA MET A 152 13.78 -8.54 -3.52
C MET A 152 12.83 -9.01 -4.63
N THR A 153 13.37 -9.62 -5.67
CA THR A 153 12.73 -9.92 -6.97
C THR A 153 11.43 -10.74 -6.90
N ASN A 154 11.08 -11.33 -5.75
CA ASN A 154 9.87 -12.13 -5.56
C ASN A 154 8.83 -11.52 -4.61
N GLY A 155 9.15 -10.39 -3.98
CA GLY A 155 8.31 -9.80 -2.94
C GLY A 155 6.99 -9.27 -3.47
N HIS A 156 7.01 -8.52 -4.58
CA HIS A 156 5.82 -7.89 -5.14
C HIS A 156 5.42 -8.47 -6.51
N ASP A 157 5.97 -9.63 -6.86
CA ASP A 157 5.75 -10.24 -8.15
C ASP A 157 4.30 -10.72 -8.33
N ILE A 158 3.72 -10.40 -9.48
CA ILE A 158 2.40 -10.85 -9.92
C ILE A 158 2.63 -11.45 -11.32
N PRO A 159 2.10 -12.63 -11.66
CA PRO A 159 2.29 -13.22 -12.97
C PRO A 159 1.77 -12.35 -14.13
N ARG A 160 2.21 -12.68 -15.36
CA ARG A 160 1.65 -12.18 -16.63
C ARG A 160 1.73 -10.66 -16.83
N LEU A 161 2.84 -10.04 -16.45
CA LEU A 161 3.08 -8.60 -16.68
C LEU A 161 2.97 -8.23 -18.16
N GLU A 162 3.70 -8.93 -19.03
CA GLU A 162 3.76 -8.61 -20.47
C GLU A 162 2.40 -8.74 -21.15
N GLU A 163 1.69 -9.85 -20.89
CA GLU A 163 0.35 -10.04 -21.42
C GLU A 163 -0.62 -8.97 -20.91
N TRP A 164 -0.52 -8.63 -19.62
CA TRP A 164 -1.30 -7.53 -19.08
C TRP A 164 -0.94 -6.22 -19.79
N LEU A 165 0.32 -5.85 -19.97
CA LEU A 165 0.73 -4.59 -20.63
C LEU A 165 0.16 -4.43 -22.03
N VAL A 166 0.12 -5.51 -22.83
CA VAL A 166 -0.35 -5.45 -24.22
C VAL A 166 -1.88 -5.57 -24.36
N THR A 167 -2.58 -6.05 -23.33
CA THR A 167 -4.05 -6.17 -23.36
C THR A 167 -4.71 -4.78 -23.37
N GLU A 168 -5.68 -4.56 -24.25
CA GLU A 168 -6.43 -3.29 -24.29
C GLU A 168 -7.19 -3.03 -22.98
N GLU A 169 -7.23 -1.76 -22.55
CA GLU A 169 -8.04 -1.37 -21.40
C GLU A 169 -9.53 -1.42 -21.77
N LYS A 170 -10.29 -2.19 -20.98
CA LYS A 170 -11.75 -2.20 -21.05
C LYS A 170 -12.30 -1.11 -20.13
N GLU A 171 -13.42 -0.50 -20.53
CA GLU A 171 -14.17 0.46 -19.70
C GLU A 171 -14.48 -0.12 -18.31
N ARG A 172 -14.89 -1.39 -18.28
CA ARG A 172 -15.04 -2.17 -17.05
C ARG A 172 -13.85 -3.10 -16.85
N PRO A 173 -13.06 -2.94 -15.77
CA PRO A 173 -11.90 -3.79 -15.52
C PRO A 173 -12.32 -5.23 -15.20
N GLY A 174 -11.59 -6.19 -15.76
CA GLY A 174 -11.65 -7.60 -15.35
C GLY A 174 -10.52 -7.96 -14.39
N ILE A 175 -10.58 -9.18 -13.87
CA ILE A 175 -9.45 -9.83 -13.21
C ILE A 175 -8.52 -10.34 -14.31
N SER A 176 -7.23 -9.97 -14.28
CA SER A 176 -6.24 -10.44 -15.26
C SER A 176 -5.73 -11.86 -14.94
N GLU A 177 -5.69 -12.24 -13.66
CA GLU A 177 -5.28 -13.57 -13.20
C GLU A 177 -6.23 -14.05 -12.10
N GLY A 178 -6.92 -15.16 -12.33
CA GLY A 178 -8.16 -15.52 -11.61
C GLY A 178 -7.95 -15.93 -10.16
N HIS A 179 -6.89 -16.70 -9.88
CA HIS A 179 -6.63 -17.26 -8.55
C HIS A 179 -5.14 -17.35 -8.28
N LEU A 180 -4.60 -16.32 -7.62
CA LEU A 180 -3.25 -16.38 -7.07
C LEU A 180 -3.31 -17.09 -5.71
N LYS A 181 -2.50 -18.14 -5.56
CA LYS A 181 -2.34 -18.83 -4.29
C LYS A 181 -1.24 -18.13 -3.49
N TYR A 182 -1.52 -17.84 -2.22
CA TYR A 182 -0.47 -17.45 -1.29
C TYR A 182 0.33 -18.70 -0.89
N ASP A 183 1.46 -18.92 -1.55
CA ASP A 183 2.28 -20.14 -1.40
C ASP A 183 3.75 -19.88 -1.02
N ARG A 184 4.16 -18.62 -1.00
CA ARG A 184 5.52 -18.19 -0.63
C ARG A 184 5.46 -17.07 0.41
N ARG A 185 6.31 -17.16 1.42
CA ARG A 185 6.28 -16.30 2.62
C ARG A 185 6.69 -14.87 2.32
N GLU A 186 7.56 -14.72 1.33
CA GLU A 186 8.19 -13.47 0.92
C GLU A 186 7.26 -12.62 0.04
N TRP A 187 6.15 -13.17 -0.45
CA TRP A 187 5.22 -12.44 -1.31
C TRP A 187 4.39 -11.47 -0.48
N GLU A 188 4.52 -10.18 -0.73
CA GLU A 188 3.87 -9.07 -0.06
C GLU A 188 3.18 -8.14 -1.08
N PRO A 189 2.15 -8.63 -1.81
CA PRO A 189 1.44 -7.78 -2.75
C PRO A 189 0.66 -6.69 -2.01
N GLN A 190 0.36 -5.61 -2.73
CA GLN A 190 -0.61 -4.64 -2.24
C GLN A 190 -2.03 -5.19 -2.41
N ILE A 191 -2.86 -5.03 -1.39
CA ILE A 191 -4.18 -5.65 -1.32
C ILE A 191 -5.32 -4.65 -1.15
N VAL A 192 -6.46 -4.99 -1.76
CA VAL A 192 -7.77 -4.40 -1.47
C VAL A 192 -8.63 -5.48 -0.85
N PHE A 193 -9.18 -5.18 0.32
CA PHE A 193 -9.89 -6.15 1.15
C PHE A 193 -11.17 -5.53 1.73
N THR A 194 -12.01 -6.37 2.32
CA THR A 194 -13.25 -5.94 2.96
C THR A 194 -13.00 -5.52 4.40
N ARG A 195 -13.81 -4.58 4.91
CA ARG A 195 -13.62 -4.03 6.27
C ARG A 195 -13.64 -5.07 7.39
N ASP A 196 -14.34 -6.19 7.20
CA ASP A 196 -14.41 -7.31 8.15
C ASP A 196 -13.24 -8.29 8.09
N ALA A 197 -12.20 -8.00 7.29
CA ALA A 197 -10.94 -8.70 7.43
C ALA A 197 -10.43 -8.62 8.88
N PRO A 198 -9.69 -9.62 9.39
CA PRO A 198 -9.05 -9.55 10.69
C PRO A 198 -8.16 -8.30 10.86
N PHE A 199 -7.98 -7.83 12.08
CA PHE A 199 -7.05 -6.74 12.40
C PHE A 199 -5.61 -7.19 12.24
N HIS A 200 -4.68 -6.27 11.95
CA HIS A 200 -3.26 -6.65 11.87
C HIS A 200 -2.77 -7.10 13.23
N ASP A 201 -1.88 -8.09 13.26
CA ASP A 201 -1.19 -8.50 14.49
C ASP A 201 -0.30 -7.36 15.00
N GLU A 202 -0.68 -6.74 16.11
CA GLU A 202 0.01 -5.60 16.71
C GLU A 202 1.36 -5.99 17.34
N THR A 203 1.60 -7.29 17.55
CA THR A 203 2.89 -7.80 18.05
C THR A 203 3.92 -7.98 16.94
N PHE A 204 3.49 -7.82 15.69
CA PHE A 204 4.34 -8.10 14.53
C PHE A 204 5.40 -7.01 14.33
N PRO A 205 6.71 -7.36 14.27
CA PRO A 205 7.77 -6.38 14.12
C PRO A 205 7.84 -5.84 12.69
N TYR A 206 7.82 -4.52 12.55
CA TYR A 206 8.17 -3.84 11.30
C TYR A 206 9.67 -4.06 11.00
N ARG A 207 10.16 -4.34 9.78
CA ARG A 207 9.62 -4.26 8.41
C ARG A 207 9.21 -5.59 7.80
N ILE A 208 9.17 -6.65 8.59
CA ILE A 208 8.93 -8.00 8.08
C ILE A 208 7.43 -8.10 7.71
N ARG A 209 7.04 -8.65 6.56
CA ARG A 209 5.66 -9.12 6.26
C ARG A 209 4.53 -8.14 6.57
N ASN A 210 4.80 -6.86 6.37
CA ASN A 210 4.07 -5.79 7.04
C ASN A 210 2.59 -5.70 6.62
N ASN A 211 2.22 -6.19 5.43
CA ASN A 211 0.88 -5.98 4.86
C ASN A 211 -0.03 -7.23 4.90
N LEU A 212 0.43 -8.36 5.45
CA LEU A 212 -0.27 -9.64 5.33
C LEU A 212 -0.57 -10.36 6.65
N GLU A 213 0.00 -9.89 7.75
CA GLU A 213 -0.22 -10.50 9.06
C GLU A 213 -1.49 -9.88 9.69
N MET A 214 -2.62 -10.53 9.40
CA MET A 214 -3.99 -10.20 9.83
C MET A 214 -4.61 -11.38 10.57
#